data_AF-A0A022QP69-F1
#
_entry.id   AF-A0A022QP69-F1
#
_cell.length_a   1.000
_cell.length_b   1.000
_cell.length_c   1.000
_cell.angle_alpha   90.00
_cell.angle_beta   90.00
_cell.angle_gamma   90.00
#
_symmetry.space_group_name_H-M   'P 1'
#
loop_
_entity.id
_entity.type
_entity.pdbx_description
1 polymer ?
#
loop_
_entity_poly.entity_id
_entity_poly.type
_entity_poly.pdbx_seq_one_letter_code
_entity_poly.pdbx_strand_id
1 'polypeptide(L)'
;MSSVIVLFVFVIIGRQITHVDGLGCNLGTQTTHFLPGEIIVNLMQENGFDKVKLFVADPRALGALGGSGMQVMAGIPNFMLASFASSPQLAQQWVSKNVSYYLSQKVDIRYVALGNEPLLKSYNNS
;
A
#
# COMPACT_ATOMS: atom_id res chain seq x y z
N MET A 1 -0.61 -13.19 50.34
CA MET A 1 -1.64 -12.83 49.34
C MET A 1 -1.36 -11.49 48.67
N SER A 2 -0.97 -10.44 49.41
CA SER A 2 -0.66 -9.11 48.87
C SER A 2 0.43 -9.07 47.79
N SER A 3 1.56 -9.76 47.97
CA SER A 3 2.69 -9.70 47.02
C SER A 3 2.40 -10.40 45.67
N VAL A 4 1.56 -11.43 45.68
CA VAL A 4 1.15 -12.15 44.45
C VAL A 4 0.23 -11.27 43.62
N ILE A 5 -0.67 -10.53 44.26
CA ILE A 5 -1.57 -9.58 43.59
C ILE A 5 -0.77 -8.43 42.98
N VAL A 6 0.22 -7.89 43.71
CA VAL A 6 1.11 -6.82 43.18
C VAL A 6 1.90 -7.31 41.96
N LEU A 7 2.43 -8.54 41.99
CA LEU A 7 3.13 -9.13 40.85
C LEU A 7 2.20 -9.35 39.65
N PHE A 8 0.97 -9.82 39.89
CA PHE A 8 -0.05 -10.01 38.84
C PHE A 8 -0.44 -8.69 38.17
N VAL A 9 -0.59 -7.63 38.96
CA VAL A 9 -0.88 -6.28 38.46
C VAL A 9 0.31 -5.72 37.67
N PHE A 10 1.55 -5.92 38.13
CA PHE A 10 2.77 -5.55 37.38
C PHE A 10 2.90 -6.29 36.04
N VAL A 11 2.51 -7.57 35.97
CA VAL A 11 2.52 -8.35 34.72
C VAL A 11 1.45 -7.87 33.74
N ILE A 12 0.27 -7.47 34.22
CA ILE A 12 -0.81 -6.93 33.38
C ILE A 12 -0.45 -5.52 32.85
N ILE A 13 0.14 -4.66 33.69
CA ILE A 13 0.56 -3.31 33.29
C ILE A 13 1.84 -3.35 32.42
N GLY A 14 2.71 -4.33 32.65
CA GLY A 14 3.96 -4.53 31.89
C GLY A 14 3.75 -5.07 30.47
N ARG A 15 2.57 -5.61 30.16
CA ARG A 15 2.14 -5.88 28.78
C ARG A 15 1.60 -4.61 28.14
N GLN A 16 2.47 -3.61 27.97
CA GLN A 16 2.30 -2.65 26.90
C GLN A 16 2.44 -3.46 25.60
N ILE A 17 1.32 -3.96 25.06
CA ILE A 17 1.29 -4.39 23.68
C ILE A 17 1.61 -3.11 22.91
N THR A 18 2.83 -3.00 22.39
CA THR A 18 3.15 -2.00 21.38
C THR A 18 2.29 -2.34 20.19
N HIS A 19 1.08 -1.78 20.16
CA HIS A 19 0.21 -1.84 19.00
C HIS A 19 0.98 -1.13 17.90
N VAL A 20 1.45 -1.89 16.91
CA VAL A 20 1.94 -1.28 15.68
C VAL A 20 0.68 -0.72 15.04
N ASP A 21 0.62 0.60 14.82
CA ASP A 21 -0.49 1.25 14.13
C ASP A 21 -0.43 0.96 12.62
N GLY A 22 -0.72 -0.31 12.36
CA GLY A 22 -1.01 -1.00 11.12
C GLY A 22 0.18 -1.38 10.25
N LEU A 23 0.08 -2.61 9.75
CA LEU A 23 1.09 -3.35 9.04
C LEU A 23 0.83 -3.22 7.53
N GLY A 24 1.85 -2.76 6.81
CA GLY A 24 1.79 -2.62 5.35
C GLY A 24 2.69 -3.61 4.62
N CYS A 25 2.31 -3.99 3.41
CA CYS A 25 3.16 -4.78 2.51
C CYS A 25 3.33 -4.11 1.13
N ASN A 26 4.35 -4.53 0.40
CA ASN A 26 4.52 -4.16 -1.00
C ASN A 26 4.01 -5.30 -1.89
N LEU A 27 3.07 -5.03 -2.79
CA LEU A 27 2.58 -6.02 -3.75
C LEU A 27 3.34 -5.87 -5.08
N GLY A 28 4.29 -6.78 -5.32
CA GLY A 28 4.98 -6.90 -6.59
C GLY A 28 4.11 -7.62 -7.63
N THR A 29 4.03 -7.06 -8.85
CA THR A 29 3.22 -7.63 -9.94
C THR A 29 4.04 -8.22 -11.09
N GLN A 30 5.38 -8.15 -10.99
CA GLN A 30 6.32 -8.78 -11.95
C GLN A 30 6.46 -10.28 -11.65
N THR A 31 5.49 -11.06 -12.13
CA THR A 31 5.44 -12.51 -11.95
C THR A 31 4.93 -13.18 -13.23
N THR A 32 5.39 -14.41 -13.49
CA THR A 32 4.89 -15.25 -14.58
C THR A 32 3.49 -15.79 -14.30
N HIS A 33 3.11 -15.90 -13.03
CA HIS A 33 1.83 -16.43 -12.57
C HIS A 33 1.25 -15.50 -11.51
N PHE A 34 0.50 -14.50 -11.97
CA PHE A 34 -0.19 -13.58 -11.07
C PHE A 34 -1.42 -14.30 -10.48
N LEU A 35 -1.45 -14.44 -9.15
CA LEU A 35 -2.61 -15.01 -8.48
C LEU A 35 -3.84 -14.11 -8.67
N PRO A 36 -5.06 -14.68 -8.67
CA PRO A 36 -6.29 -13.87 -8.67
C PRO A 36 -6.27 -12.83 -7.55
N GLY A 37 -6.64 -11.58 -7.86
CA GLY A 37 -6.48 -10.47 -6.92
C GLY A 37 -7.22 -10.67 -5.59
N GLU A 38 -8.39 -11.28 -5.60
CA GLU A 38 -9.15 -11.60 -4.38
C GLU A 38 -8.38 -12.55 -3.45
N ILE A 39 -7.69 -13.56 -4.01
CA ILE A 39 -6.85 -14.48 -3.23
C ILE A 39 -5.70 -13.70 -2.57
N ILE A 40 -5.07 -12.78 -3.30
CA ILE A 40 -3.99 -11.95 -2.77
C ILE A 40 -4.51 -11.05 -1.63
N VAL A 41 -5.67 -10.41 -1.81
CA VAL A 41 -6.29 -9.54 -0.79
C VAL A 41 -6.64 -10.34 0.46
N ASN A 42 -7.31 -11.48 0.32
CA ASN A 42 -7.65 -12.35 1.45
C ASN A 42 -6.38 -12.81 2.18
N LEU A 43 -5.36 -13.25 1.45
CA LEU A 43 -4.08 -13.65 2.03
C LEU A 43 -3.45 -12.51 2.86
N MET A 44 -3.46 -11.28 2.34
CA MET A 44 -2.93 -10.12 3.07
C MET A 44 -3.73 -9.86 4.36
N GLN A 45 -5.07 -9.86 4.27
CA GLN A 45 -5.94 -9.59 5.42
C GLN A 45 -5.86 -10.67 6.50
N GLU A 46 -5.83 -11.95 6.10
CA GLU A 46 -5.66 -13.09 7.01
C GLU A 46 -4.31 -13.06 7.75
N ASN A 47 -3.30 -12.41 7.17
CA ASN A 47 -1.99 -12.20 7.79
C ASN A 47 -1.86 -10.85 8.52
N GLY A 48 -2.97 -10.13 8.72
CA GLY A 48 -3.01 -8.90 9.51
C GLY A 48 -2.49 -7.65 8.80
N PHE A 49 -2.33 -7.67 7.47
CA PHE A 49 -2.02 -6.47 6.71
C PHE A 49 -3.27 -5.64 6.47
N ASP A 50 -3.20 -4.35 6.81
CA ASP A 50 -4.27 -3.37 6.59
C ASP A 50 -3.89 -2.31 5.54
N LYS A 51 -2.64 -2.32 5.06
CA LYS A 51 -2.12 -1.40 4.04
C LYS A 51 -1.35 -2.14 2.95
N VAL A 52 -1.38 -1.61 1.73
CA VAL A 52 -0.60 -2.13 0.60
C VAL A 52 -0.02 -1.00 -0.24
N LYS A 53 1.25 -1.14 -0.65
CA LYS A 53 1.88 -0.31 -1.69
C LYS A 53 1.92 -1.10 -2.99
N LEU A 54 1.38 -0.49 -4.05
CA LEU A 54 1.55 -0.96 -5.43
C LEU A 54 2.67 -0.13 -6.08
N PHE A 55 3.63 -0.78 -6.73
CA PHE A 55 4.69 -0.06 -7.46
C PHE A 55 4.19 0.63 -8.74
N VAL A 56 3.09 0.10 -9.30
CA VAL A 56 2.33 0.69 -10.39
C VAL A 56 0.84 0.56 -10.08
N ALA A 57 0.02 1.46 -10.60
CA ALA A 57 -1.44 1.35 -10.51
C ALA A 57 -2.00 0.21 -11.39
N ASP A 58 -1.71 -1.05 -11.01
CA ASP A 58 -2.14 -2.25 -11.74
C ASP A 58 -3.67 -2.43 -11.61
N PRO A 59 -4.42 -2.41 -12.73
CA PRO A 59 -5.87 -2.56 -12.69
C PRO A 59 -6.39 -3.83 -12.04
N ARG A 60 -5.62 -4.93 -12.14
CA ARG A 60 -5.99 -6.23 -11.56
C ARG A 60 -5.93 -6.18 -10.04
N ALA A 61 -4.89 -5.57 -9.50
CA ALA A 61 -4.72 -5.39 -8.05
C ALA A 61 -5.72 -4.36 -7.51
N LEU A 62 -5.84 -3.20 -8.17
CA LEU A 62 -6.76 -2.14 -7.74
C LEU A 62 -8.23 -2.59 -7.78
N GLY A 63 -8.63 -3.36 -8.79
CA GLY A 63 -9.97 -3.92 -8.88
C GLY A 63 -10.30 -4.84 -7.68
N ALA A 64 -9.36 -5.70 -7.28
CA ALA A 64 -9.55 -6.60 -6.15
C ALA A 64 -9.52 -5.90 -4.78
N LEU A 65 -8.85 -4.74 -4.69
CA LEU A 65 -8.82 -3.93 -3.47
C LEU A 65 -10.11 -3.11 -3.24
N GLY A 66 -11.02 -3.09 -4.22
CA GLY A 66 -12.30 -2.39 -4.10
C GLY A 66 -13.16 -2.97 -2.97
N GLY A 67 -13.50 -2.16 -1.97
CA GLY A 67 -14.32 -2.56 -0.84
C GLY A 67 -13.64 -3.47 0.19
N SER A 68 -12.33 -3.75 0.04
CA SER A 68 -11.59 -4.57 1.02
C SER A 68 -11.34 -3.84 2.35
N GLY A 69 -11.37 -2.51 2.33
CA GLY A 69 -11.00 -1.66 3.47
C GLY A 69 -9.49 -1.51 3.68
N MET A 70 -8.66 -2.13 2.83
CA MET A 70 -7.21 -1.96 2.86
C MET A 70 -6.80 -0.59 2.31
N GLN A 71 -5.91 0.11 3.01
CA GLN A 71 -5.37 1.39 2.55
C GLN A 71 -4.32 1.17 1.46
N VAL A 72 -4.43 1.91 0.36
CA VAL A 72 -3.58 1.75 -0.81
C VAL A 72 -2.67 2.96 -1.01
N MET A 73 -1.38 2.69 -1.22
CA MET A 73 -0.45 3.62 -1.85
C MET A 73 -0.24 3.22 -3.31
N ALA A 74 -0.65 4.07 -4.25
CA ALA A 74 -0.52 3.82 -5.68
C ALA A 74 0.79 4.42 -6.23
N GLY A 75 1.63 3.60 -6.85
CA GLY A 75 2.90 4.04 -7.44
C GLY A 75 2.76 4.60 -8.86
N ILE A 76 3.49 5.67 -9.12
CA ILE A 76 3.84 6.18 -10.45
C ILE A 76 5.24 5.68 -10.77
N PRO A 77 5.45 4.95 -11.88
CA PRO A 77 6.78 4.47 -12.23
C PRO A 77 7.68 5.59 -12.75
N ASN A 78 9.00 5.45 -12.57
CA ASN A 78 10.00 6.49 -12.90
C ASN A 78 9.91 6.98 -14.35
N PHE A 79 9.64 6.08 -15.30
CA PHE A 79 9.57 6.42 -16.73
C PHE A 79 8.44 7.41 -17.07
N MET A 80 7.44 7.60 -16.20
CA MET A 80 6.37 8.58 -16.41
C MET A 80 6.71 9.99 -15.92
N LEU A 81 7.74 10.13 -15.08
CA LEU A 81 8.05 11.40 -14.41
C LEU A 81 8.41 12.50 -15.42
N ALA A 82 9.22 12.18 -16.43
CA ALA A 82 9.58 13.13 -17.49
C ALA A 82 8.36 13.61 -18.29
N SER A 83 7.43 12.70 -18.60
CA SER A 83 6.19 13.02 -19.32
C SER A 83 5.24 13.88 -18.48
N PHE A 84 5.18 13.66 -17.17
CA PHE A 84 4.37 14.50 -16.28
C PHE A 84 4.98 15.86 -16.07
N ALA A 85 6.31 15.95 -16.02
CA ALA A 85 7.02 17.22 -15.96
C ALA A 85 6.81 18.06 -17.23
N SER A 86 6.71 17.41 -18.40
CA SER A 86 6.50 18.11 -19.67
C SER A 86 5.05 18.47 -19.98
N SER A 87 4.07 17.74 -19.43
CA SER A 87 2.64 18.02 -19.62
C SER A 87 1.81 17.73 -18.37
N PRO A 88 1.30 18.77 -17.69
CA PRO A 88 0.35 18.61 -16.59
C PRO A 88 -0.92 17.84 -16.97
N GLN A 89 -1.34 17.91 -18.23
CA GLN A 89 -2.53 17.19 -18.73
C GLN A 89 -2.33 15.67 -18.65
N LEU A 90 -1.12 15.16 -18.90
CA LEU A 90 -0.82 13.73 -18.76
C LEU A 90 -0.92 13.28 -17.30
N ALA A 91 -0.47 14.10 -16.35
CA ALA A 91 -0.64 13.83 -14.93
C ALA A 91 -2.13 13.82 -14.52
N GLN A 92 -2.92 14.77 -15.02
CA GLN A 92 -4.38 14.81 -14.77
C GLN A 92 -5.10 13.57 -15.32
N GLN A 93 -4.74 13.13 -16.53
CA GLN A 93 -5.28 11.90 -17.11
C GLN A 93 -4.92 10.67 -16.28
N TRP A 94 -3.68 10.60 -15.80
CA TRP A 94 -3.25 9.52 -14.92
C TRP A 94 -4.04 9.50 -13.61
N VAL A 95 -4.24 10.65 -12.97
CA VAL A 95 -5.05 10.78 -11.75
C VAL A 95 -6.50 10.35 -12.02
N SER A 96 -7.11 10.83 -13.10
CA SER A 96 -8.48 10.45 -13.45
C SER A 96 -8.64 8.94 -13.62
N LYS A 97 -7.69 8.30 -14.31
CA LYS A 97 -7.75 6.87 -14.64
C LYS A 97 -7.40 5.96 -13.47
N ASN A 98 -6.42 6.34 -12.66
CA ASN A 98 -5.80 5.44 -11.68
C ASN A 98 -6.14 5.78 -10.23
N VAL A 99 -6.63 6.99 -9.97
CA VAL A 99 -7.02 7.43 -8.62
C VAL A 99 -8.52 7.67 -8.58
N SER A 100 -9.04 8.66 -9.33
CA SER A 100 -10.45 9.05 -9.25
C SER A 100 -11.40 7.92 -9.60
N TYR A 101 -11.11 7.17 -10.66
CA TYR A 101 -11.90 5.99 -11.04
C TYR A 101 -11.93 4.93 -9.92
N TYR A 102 -10.77 4.58 -9.34
CA TYR A 102 -10.72 3.52 -8.32
C TYR A 102 -11.26 3.95 -6.96
N LEU A 103 -11.15 5.23 -6.60
CA LEU A 103 -11.90 5.79 -5.46
C LEU A 103 -13.41 5.61 -5.67
N SER A 104 -13.94 5.82 -6.88
CA SER A 104 -15.35 5.56 -7.18
C SER A 104 -15.71 4.07 -7.15
N GLN A 105 -14.72 3.18 -7.31
CA GLN A 105 -14.87 1.72 -7.13
C GLN A 105 -14.59 1.25 -5.69
N LYS A 106 -14.63 2.16 -4.71
CA LYS A 106 -14.43 1.87 -3.27
C LYS A 106 -13.04 1.34 -2.91
N VAL A 107 -12.01 1.64 -3.69
CA VAL A 107 -10.61 1.40 -3.29
C VAL A 107 -10.19 2.52 -2.34
N ASP A 108 -9.62 2.19 -1.18
CA ASP A 108 -9.20 3.19 -0.18
C ASP A 108 -7.78 3.74 -0.46
N ILE A 109 -7.63 4.56 -1.50
CA ILE A 109 -6.34 5.15 -1.88
C ILE A 109 -6.01 6.31 -0.93
N ARG A 110 -4.90 6.18 -0.19
CA ARG A 110 -4.42 7.19 0.78
C ARG A 110 -3.25 8.00 0.29
N TYR A 111 -2.42 7.41 -0.57
CA TYR A 111 -1.18 8.04 -1.04
C TYR A 111 -0.90 7.71 -2.50
N VAL A 112 -0.19 8.62 -3.16
CA VAL A 112 0.41 8.41 -4.48
C VAL A 112 1.93 8.55 -4.34
N ALA A 113 2.68 7.51 -4.67
CA ALA A 113 4.13 7.55 -4.66
C ALA A 113 4.66 7.98 -6.03
N LEU A 114 5.28 9.17 -6.09
CA LEU A 114 5.88 9.73 -7.30
C LEU A 114 7.28 9.15 -7.53
N GLY A 115 7.35 8.08 -8.33
CA GLY A 115 8.59 7.36 -8.58
C GLY A 115 8.94 6.37 -7.46
N ASN A 116 9.83 5.44 -7.79
CA ASN A 116 10.51 4.57 -6.83
C ASN A 116 12.00 4.89 -6.86
N GLU A 117 12.47 5.51 -5.78
CA GLU A 117 13.87 5.93 -5.61
C GLU A 117 14.43 6.73 -6.82
N PRO A 118 13.70 7.74 -7.34
CA PRO A 118 14.03 8.38 -8.62
C PRO A 118 15.36 9.15 -8.61
N LEU A 119 15.94 9.41 -7.43
CA LEU A 119 17.21 10.13 -7.27
C LEU A 119 18.37 9.19 -6.92
N LEU A 120 18.17 7.86 -7.03
CA LEU A 120 19.20 6.89 -6.72
C LEU A 120 20.34 6.99 -7.75
N LYS A 121 21.57 7.16 -7.28
CA LYS A 121 22.75 7.38 -8.14
C LYS A 121 23.02 6.23 -9.12
N SER A 122 22.56 5.02 -8.82
CA SER A 122 22.69 3.87 -9.72
C SER A 122 21.81 3.96 -10.96
N TYR A 123 20.76 4.78 -10.95
CA TYR A 123 19.92 5.05 -12.13
C TYR A 123 20.54 6.06 -13.10
N ASN A 124 21.86 6.20 -13.11
CA ASN A 124 22.62 7.20 -13.87
C ASN A 124 22.11 7.36 -15.33
N ASN A 125 21.45 8.49 -15.62
CA ASN A 125 20.77 8.85 -16.88
C ASN A 125 19.39 8.19 -17.18
N SER A 126 18.66 7.68 -16.19
CA SER A 126 17.26 7.22 -16.34
C SER A 126 16.25 8.23 -15.81
#